data_AF-A0A1F9QRM6-F1
#
_entry.id   AF-A0A1F9QRM6-F1
#
_cell.length_a   1.000
_cell.length_b   1.000
_cell.length_c   1.000
_cell.angle_alpha   90.00
_cell.angle_beta   90.00
_cell.angle_gamma   90.00
#
_symmetry.space_group_name_H-M   'P 1'
#
loop_
_entity.id
_entity.type
_entity.pdbx_description
1 polymer ?
#
loop_
_entity_poly.entity_id
_entity_poly.type
_entity_poly.pdbx_seq_one_letter_code
_entity_poly.pdbx_strand_id
1 'polypeptide(L)'
;MLVWIIIYSTLFALATTWALVSIIERKETAYMHGGVSFTDAFLIGAFFLLFIYISNMIVLVRWPRSAILYDLAVVTGLAGFGLYRETRYKLRGVFRRRTLREEALNLEWNIAKDPANAAYYERLSEVYEELGNKARALEAARAAEKIDPQRIRNGWRIKHLEKDLSASARGQRRGKAP
;
A
#
# COMPACT_ATOMS: atom_id res chain seq x y z
N MET A 1 20.23 3.72 41.07
CA MET A 1 20.71 3.51 39.69
C MET A 1 19.84 2.53 38.91
N LEU A 2 19.51 1.35 39.44
CA LEU A 2 18.61 0.39 38.79
C LEU A 2 17.23 0.95 38.40
N VAL A 3 16.60 1.75 39.26
CA VAL A 3 15.28 2.36 38.96
C VAL A 3 15.34 3.26 37.72
N TRP A 4 16.40 4.07 37.58
CA TRP A 4 16.59 4.92 36.40
C TRP A 4 16.82 4.12 35.11
N ILE A 5 17.52 2.99 35.21
CA ILE A 5 17.74 2.07 34.07
C ILE A 5 16.41 1.44 33.62
N ILE A 6 15.57 1.03 34.56
CA ILE A 6 14.25 0.45 34.27
C ILE A 6 13.37 1.50 33.58
N ILE A 7 13.31 2.72 34.14
CA ILE A 7 12.51 3.82 33.56
C ILE A 7 13.01 4.19 32.15
N TYR A 8 14.32 4.26 31.94
CA TYR A 8 14.87 4.55 30.62
C TYR A 8 14.52 3.44 29.61
N SER A 9 14.72 2.18 30.00
CA SER A 9 14.46 1.03 29.12
C SER A 9 13.00 0.94 28.71
N THR A 10 12.06 1.18 29.65
CA THR A 10 10.62 1.18 29.34
C THR A 10 10.25 2.32 28.39
N LEU A 11 10.70 3.54 28.67
CA LEU A 11 10.40 4.71 27.82
C LEU A 11 11.00 4.56 26.42
N PHE A 12 12.23 4.08 26.31
CA PHE A 12 12.90 3.86 25.03
C PHE A 12 12.18 2.78 24.22
N ALA A 13 11.88 1.63 24.82
CA ALA A 13 11.19 0.54 24.15
C ALA A 13 9.77 0.96 23.70
N LEU A 14 9.05 1.73 24.51
CA LEU A 14 7.75 2.29 24.13
C LEU A 14 7.88 3.25 22.94
N ALA A 15 8.85 4.16 22.96
CA ALA A 15 9.06 5.11 21.88
C ALA A 15 9.44 4.43 20.55
N THR A 16 10.37 3.48 20.57
CA THR A 16 10.79 2.74 19.37
C THR A 16 9.68 1.86 18.81
N THR A 17 8.89 1.23 19.69
CA THR A 17 7.76 0.38 19.28
C THR A 17 6.63 1.22 18.72
N TRP A 18 6.30 2.34 19.37
CA TRP A 18 5.32 3.29 18.86
C TRP A 18 5.72 3.83 17.48
N ALA A 19 6.99 4.18 17.29
CA ALA A 19 7.51 4.60 15.99
C ALA A 19 7.40 3.48 14.93
N LEU A 20 7.74 2.23 15.28
CA LEU A 20 7.60 1.08 14.39
C LEU A 20 6.13 0.87 13.97
N VAL A 21 5.20 0.82 14.93
CA VAL A 21 3.77 0.63 14.68
C VAL A 21 3.23 1.78 13.83
N SER A 22 3.60 3.02 14.13
CA SER A 22 3.19 4.18 13.34
C SER A 22 3.70 4.11 11.88
N ILE A 23 4.92 3.60 11.66
CA ILE A 23 5.46 3.38 10.30
C ILE A 23 4.70 2.26 9.57
N ILE A 24 4.19 1.27 10.29
CA ILE A 24 3.37 0.18 9.73
C ILE A 24 1.97 0.69 9.39
N GLU A 25 1.27 1.30 10.35
CA GLU A 25 -0.13 1.75 10.25
C GLU A 25 -0.32 2.91 9.27
N ARG A 26 0.56 3.94 9.31
CA ARG A 26 0.43 5.14 8.46
C ARG A 26 0.50 4.83 6.96
N LYS A 27 1.04 3.69 6.55
CA LYS A 27 1.16 3.30 5.14
C LYS A 27 0.09 2.28 4.68
N GLU A 28 -0.78 1.77 5.56
CA GLU A 28 -1.94 0.94 5.18
C GLU A 28 -3.05 1.76 4.53
N THR A 29 -3.35 2.93 5.11
CA THR A 29 -4.36 3.86 4.59
C THR A 29 -3.99 4.46 3.23
N ALA A 30 -2.70 4.51 2.89
CA ALA A 30 -2.22 5.14 1.67
C ALA A 30 -2.22 4.20 0.44
N TYR A 31 -2.23 2.87 0.60
CA TYR A 31 -1.91 1.95 -0.52
C TYR A 31 -2.87 0.76 -0.74
N MET A 32 -3.95 0.61 0.02
CA MET A 32 -5.03 -0.38 -0.24
C MET A 32 -4.51 -1.76 -0.74
N HIS A 33 -3.53 -2.33 -0.06
CA HIS A 33 -3.10 -3.71 -0.27
C HIS A 33 -3.39 -4.49 1.00
N GLY A 34 -4.13 -5.60 0.83
CA GLY A 34 -4.61 -6.56 1.84
C GLY A 34 -4.03 -6.40 3.24
N GLY A 35 -4.93 -6.07 4.17
CA GLY A 35 -4.61 -5.75 5.55
C GLY A 35 -3.74 -6.82 6.19
N VAL A 36 -2.56 -6.41 6.63
CA VAL A 36 -1.95 -7.05 7.78
C VAL A 36 -2.99 -6.85 8.90
N SER A 37 -3.49 -7.92 9.48
CA SER A 37 -4.52 -7.79 10.51
C SER A 37 -3.97 -6.88 11.60
N PHE A 38 -4.81 -6.03 12.21
CA PHE A 38 -4.41 -5.27 13.40
C PHE A 38 -3.73 -6.19 14.43
N THR A 39 -4.21 -7.43 14.52
CA THR A 39 -3.61 -8.50 15.32
C THR A 39 -2.17 -8.81 14.96
N ASP A 40 -1.83 -8.87 13.66
CA ASP A 40 -0.47 -9.17 13.19
C ASP A 40 0.47 -7.99 13.45
N ALA A 41 0.00 -6.76 13.21
CA ALA A 41 0.76 -5.55 13.51
C ALA A 41 1.01 -5.40 15.02
N PHE A 42 0.00 -5.70 15.84
CA PHE A 42 0.10 -5.73 17.29
C PHE A 42 1.07 -6.81 17.79
N LEU A 43 0.99 -8.03 17.23
CA LEU A 43 1.88 -9.13 17.60
C LEU A 43 3.34 -8.78 17.30
N ILE A 44 3.62 -8.24 16.10
CA ILE A 44 4.96 -7.79 15.71
C ILE A 44 5.45 -6.68 16.65
N GLY A 45 4.60 -5.70 16.97
CA GLY A 45 4.93 -4.65 17.92
C GLY A 45 5.26 -5.18 19.31
N ALA A 46 4.48 -6.13 19.82
CA ALA A 46 4.68 -6.73 21.14
C ALA A 46 5.99 -7.52 21.23
N PHE A 47 6.30 -8.35 20.22
CA PHE A 47 7.58 -9.07 20.16
C PHE A 47 8.77 -8.11 20.11
N PHE A 48 8.66 -7.05 19.32
CA PHE A 48 9.73 -6.06 19.16
C PHE A 48 9.96 -5.26 20.43
N LEU A 49 8.89 -4.89 21.14
CA LEU A 49 8.97 -4.20 22.43
C LEU A 49 9.71 -5.06 23.45
N LEU A 50 9.32 -6.32 23.58
CA LEU A 50 9.91 -7.24 24.55
C LEU A 50 11.38 -7.51 24.22
N PHE A 51 11.71 -7.67 22.94
CA PHE A 51 13.09 -7.82 22.48
C PHE A 51 13.96 -6.61 22.79
N ILE A 52 13.50 -5.38 22.48
CA ILE A 52 14.24 -4.15 22.77
C ILE A 52 14.39 -3.95 24.28
N TYR A 53 13.32 -4.18 25.04
CA TYR A 53 13.34 -4.00 26.48
C TYR A 53 14.36 -4.92 27.17
N ILE A 54 14.36 -6.22 26.84
CA ILE A 54 15.33 -7.19 27.38
C ILE A 54 16.74 -6.85 26.92
N SER A 55 16.93 -6.58 25.63
CA SER A 55 18.24 -6.26 25.07
C SER A 55 18.83 -5.00 25.70
N ASN A 56 18.03 -3.96 25.89
CA ASN A 56 18.46 -2.71 26.51
C ASN A 56 18.79 -2.91 27.99
N MET A 57 18.02 -3.74 28.71
CA MET A 57 18.33 -4.10 30.09
C MET A 57 19.68 -4.84 30.21
N ILE A 58 19.97 -5.79 29.30
CA ILE A 58 21.25 -6.51 29.28
C ILE A 58 22.41 -5.56 28.96
N VAL A 59 22.26 -4.71 27.95
CA VAL A 59 23.32 -3.79 27.52
C VAL A 59 23.63 -2.74 28.59
N LEU A 60 22.61 -2.15 29.22
CA LEU A 60 22.79 -1.15 30.28
C LEU A 60 23.41 -1.73 31.55
N VAL A 61 23.08 -2.97 31.91
CA VAL A 61 23.63 -3.64 33.10
C VAL A 61 25.05 -4.16 32.84
N ARG A 62 25.30 -4.75 31.66
CA ARG A 62 26.60 -5.33 31.34
C ARG A 62 27.61 -4.25 31.00
N TRP A 63 27.29 -3.35 30.06
CA TRP A 63 28.23 -2.40 29.44
C TRP A 63 27.57 -1.01 29.24
N PRO A 64 27.57 -0.13 30.27
CA PRO A 64 26.91 1.18 30.20
C PRO A 64 27.52 2.10 29.14
N ARG A 65 28.82 1.94 28.83
CA ARG A 65 29.50 2.74 27.80
C ARG A 65 29.05 2.39 26.38
N SER A 66 28.59 1.17 26.13
CA SER A 66 28.10 0.75 24.80
C SER A 66 26.59 0.94 24.61
N ALA A 67 25.85 1.31 25.66
CA ALA A 67 24.41 1.53 25.58
C ALA A 67 24.04 2.60 24.55
N ILE A 68 24.82 3.69 24.48
CA ILE A 68 24.61 4.77 23.51
C ILE A 68 24.79 4.25 22.06
N LEU A 69 25.78 3.39 21.83
CA LEU A 69 26.02 2.81 20.50
C LEU A 69 24.90 1.84 20.12
N TYR A 70 24.38 1.07 21.08
CA TYR A 70 23.25 0.18 20.86
C TYR A 70 21.99 0.97 20.50
N ASP A 71 21.64 2.00 21.27
CA ASP A 71 20.47 2.83 21.00
C ASP A 71 20.57 3.52 19.64
N LEU A 72 21.77 4.01 19.28
CA LEU A 72 22.04 4.56 17.96
C LEU A 72 21.86 3.52 16.85
N ALA A 73 22.33 2.28 17.07
CA ALA A 73 22.16 1.18 16.12
C ALA A 73 20.68 0.79 15.94
N VAL A 74 19.89 0.78 17.02
CA VAL A 74 18.45 0.49 16.96
C VAL A 74 17.70 1.57 16.18
N VAL A 75 17.97 2.86 16.47
CA VAL A 75 17.32 3.98 15.78
C VAL A 75 17.73 4.03 14.30
N THR A 76 19.00 3.83 13.98
CA THR A 76 19.48 3.79 12.59
C THR A 76 18.92 2.58 11.83
N GLY A 77 18.82 1.42 12.47
CA GLY A 77 18.15 0.24 11.92
C GLY A 77 16.67 0.49 11.62
N LEU A 78 15.95 1.16 12.53
CA LEU A 78 14.55 1.52 12.35
C LEU A 78 14.36 2.50 11.18
N ALA A 79 15.21 3.52 11.09
CA ALA A 79 15.21 4.47 9.98
C ALA A 79 15.52 3.77 8.64
N GLY A 80 16.53 2.90 8.63
CA GLY A 80 16.90 2.09 7.47
C GLY A 80 15.78 1.15 7.02
N PHE A 81 15.07 0.52 7.96
CA PHE A 81 13.91 -0.32 7.67
C PHE A 81 12.78 0.49 7.03
N GLY A 82 12.52 1.70 7.53
CA GLY A 82 11.55 2.64 6.93
C GLY A 82 11.86 2.96 5.47
N LEU A 83 13.13 3.25 5.17
CA LEU A 83 13.60 3.52 3.80
C LEU A 83 13.56 2.28 2.91
N TYR A 84 14.06 1.13 3.37
CA TYR A 84 14.06 -0.13 2.63
C TYR A 84 12.65 -0.54 2.19
N ARG A 85 11.68 -0.41 3.10
CA ARG A 85 10.26 -0.66 2.80
C ARG A 85 9.78 0.27 1.69
N GLU A 86 10.04 1.57 1.79
CA GLU A 86 9.61 2.53 0.77
C GLU A 86 10.15 2.20 -0.62
N THR A 87 11.42 1.82 -0.73
CA THR A 87 12.03 1.40 -1.99
C THR A 87 11.36 0.15 -2.54
N ARG A 88 11.14 -0.87 -1.70
CA ARG A 88 10.43 -2.11 -2.09
C ARG A 88 9.00 -1.83 -2.58
N TYR A 89 8.29 -0.88 -1.98
CA TYR A 89 6.92 -0.53 -2.40
C TYR A 89 6.89 0.20 -3.74
N LYS A 90 7.78 1.18 -3.94
CA LYS A 90 7.91 1.87 -5.23
C LYS A 90 8.23 0.88 -6.35
N LEU A 91 9.13 -0.08 -6.08
CA LEU A 91 9.45 -1.16 -7.01
C LEU A 91 8.23 -2.04 -7.31
N ARG A 92 7.49 -2.52 -6.30
CA ARG A 92 6.28 -3.32 -6.53
C ARG A 92 5.23 -2.58 -7.35
N GLY A 93 5.05 -1.28 -7.14
CA GLY A 93 4.13 -0.47 -7.95
C GLY A 93 4.52 -0.42 -9.43
N VAL A 94 5.83 -0.30 -9.71
CA VAL A 94 6.35 -0.32 -11.09
C VAL A 94 6.17 -1.70 -11.72
N PHE A 95 6.49 -2.78 -11.00
CA PHE A 95 6.29 -4.14 -11.51
C PHE A 95 4.83 -4.43 -11.79
N ARG A 96 3.92 -4.10 -10.86
CA ARG A 96 2.47 -4.28 -11.05
C ARG A 96 1.96 -3.52 -12.27
N ARG A 97 2.40 -2.28 -12.49
CA ARG A 97 2.05 -1.51 -13.71
C ARG A 97 2.59 -2.14 -14.99
N ARG A 98 3.78 -2.75 -14.97
CA ARG A 98 4.30 -3.47 -16.14
C ARG A 98 3.46 -4.70 -16.45
N THR A 99 3.18 -5.53 -15.45
CA THR A 99 2.33 -6.72 -15.61
C THR A 99 0.94 -6.37 -16.13
N LEU A 100 0.32 -5.31 -15.60
CA LEU A 100 -0.99 -4.83 -16.09
C LEU A 100 -0.95 -4.35 -17.54
N ARG A 101 0.15 -3.72 -17.99
CA ARG A 101 0.29 -3.33 -19.40
C ARG A 101 0.43 -4.53 -20.32
N GLU A 102 1.20 -5.53 -19.91
CA GLU A 102 1.34 -6.78 -20.65
C GLU A 102 0.00 -7.54 -20.73
N GLU A 103 -0.76 -7.55 -19.62
CA GLU A 103 -2.11 -8.13 -19.58
C GLU A 103 -3.07 -7.38 -20.53
N ALA A 104 -3.05 -6.05 -20.54
CA ALA A 104 -3.85 -5.25 -21.46
C ALA A 104 -3.55 -5.58 -22.93
N LEU A 105 -2.27 -5.67 -23.30
CA LEU A 105 -1.86 -6.01 -24.66
C LEU A 105 -2.31 -7.42 -25.07
N ASN A 106 -2.21 -8.39 -24.15
CA ASN A 106 -2.68 -9.75 -24.40
C ASN A 106 -4.21 -9.79 -24.57
N LEU A 107 -4.96 -9.04 -23.76
CA LEU A 107 -6.42 -8.91 -23.91
C LEU A 107 -6.80 -8.28 -25.24
N GLU A 108 -6.12 -7.22 -25.68
CA GLU A 108 -6.34 -6.61 -26.99
C GLU A 108 -6.09 -7.60 -28.13
N TRP A 109 -5.04 -8.42 -28.03
CA TRP A 109 -4.75 -9.48 -28.99
C TRP A 109 -5.84 -10.57 -29.02
N ASN A 110 -6.36 -10.96 -27.85
CA ASN A 110 -7.44 -11.94 -27.77
C ASN A 110 -8.77 -11.39 -28.30
N ILE A 111 -9.06 -10.11 -28.06
CA ILE A 111 -10.23 -9.42 -28.63
C ILE A 111 -10.14 -9.38 -30.17
N ALA A 112 -8.95 -9.16 -30.73
CA ALA A 112 -8.76 -9.18 -32.17
C ALA A 112 -9.06 -10.57 -32.78
N LYS A 113 -8.88 -11.65 -32.01
CA LYS A 113 -9.22 -13.02 -32.43
C LYS A 113 -10.68 -13.38 -32.20
N ASP A 114 -11.24 -12.95 -31.07
CA ASP A 114 -12.62 -13.20 -30.66
C ASP A 114 -13.27 -11.91 -30.14
N PRO A 115 -13.83 -11.09 -31.05
CA PRO A 115 -14.44 -9.82 -30.69
C PRO A 115 -15.83 -9.97 -30.04
N ALA A 116 -16.41 -11.17 -30.04
CA ALA A 116 -17.73 -11.42 -29.45
C ALA A 116 -17.65 -11.80 -27.97
N ASN A 117 -16.46 -11.87 -27.38
CA ASN A 117 -16.28 -12.28 -26.01
C ASN A 117 -16.31 -11.09 -25.04
N ALA A 118 -17.47 -10.89 -24.40
CA ALA A 118 -17.68 -9.84 -23.39
C ALA A 118 -16.72 -9.92 -22.20
N ALA A 119 -16.21 -11.11 -21.87
CA ALA A 119 -15.31 -11.29 -20.73
C ALA A 119 -13.95 -10.61 -20.93
N TYR A 120 -13.45 -10.56 -22.17
CA TYR A 120 -12.19 -9.85 -22.46
C TYR A 120 -12.35 -8.34 -22.30
N TYR A 121 -13.45 -7.77 -22.77
CA TYR A 121 -13.74 -6.34 -22.60
C TYR A 121 -13.95 -5.96 -21.14
N GLU A 122 -14.60 -6.83 -20.35
CA GLU A 122 -14.73 -6.62 -18.91
C GLU A 122 -13.36 -6.62 -18.22
N ARG A 123 -12.52 -7.62 -18.50
CA ARG A 123 -11.18 -7.69 -17.90
C ARG A 123 -10.30 -6.52 -18.35
N LEU A 124 -10.42 -6.11 -19.61
CA LEU A 124 -9.71 -4.95 -20.14
C LEU A 124 -10.15 -3.64 -19.46
N SER A 125 -11.44 -3.51 -19.12
CA SER A 125 -11.94 -2.39 -18.32
C SER A 125 -11.32 -2.35 -16.91
N GLU A 126 -11.16 -3.52 -16.27
CA GLU A 126 -10.48 -3.65 -14.97
C GLU A 126 -9.04 -3.20 -15.03
N VAL A 127 -8.30 -3.76 -16.00
CA VAL A 127 -6.89 -3.51 -16.16
C VAL A 127 -6.65 -2.03 -16.48
N TYR A 128 -7.48 -1.40 -17.32
CA TYR A 128 -7.37 0.03 -17.60
C TYR A 128 -7.69 0.91 -16.41
N GLU A 129 -8.65 0.52 -15.56
CA GLU A 129 -8.94 1.22 -14.32
C GLU A 129 -7.75 1.13 -13.35
N GLU A 130 -7.16 -0.06 -13.18
CA GLU A 130 -5.96 -0.27 -12.35
C GLU A 130 -4.72 0.49 -12.87
N LEU A 131 -4.61 0.66 -14.20
CA LEU A 131 -3.58 1.49 -14.82
C LEU A 131 -3.83 3.00 -14.68
N GLY A 132 -5.00 3.40 -14.19
CA GLY A 132 -5.42 4.79 -14.02
C GLY A 132 -6.01 5.44 -15.27
N ASN A 133 -6.22 4.67 -16.34
CA ASN A 133 -6.80 5.16 -17.59
C ASN A 133 -8.33 5.00 -17.60
N LYS A 134 -9.01 5.85 -16.80
CA LYS A 134 -10.47 5.78 -16.60
C LYS A 134 -11.28 5.96 -17.89
N ALA A 135 -10.77 6.73 -18.86
CA ALA A 135 -11.44 6.93 -20.14
C ALA A 135 -11.51 5.63 -20.96
N ARG A 136 -10.36 4.95 -21.13
CA ARG A 136 -10.32 3.64 -21.82
C ARG A 136 -11.06 2.55 -21.04
N ALA A 137 -11.02 2.60 -19.70
CA ALA A 137 -11.79 1.68 -18.88
C ALA A 137 -13.31 1.81 -19.14
N LEU A 138 -13.81 3.03 -19.29
CA LEU A 138 -15.22 3.30 -19.60
C LEU A 138 -15.60 2.79 -21.00
N GLU A 139 -14.75 3.02 -22.01
CA GLU A 139 -14.98 2.52 -23.37
C GLU A 139 -15.07 0.99 -23.39
N ALA A 140 -14.15 0.31 -22.70
CA ALA A 140 -14.12 -1.13 -22.60
C ALA A 140 -15.34 -1.70 -21.84
N ALA A 141 -15.75 -1.06 -20.74
CA ALA A 141 -16.94 -1.46 -20.00
C ALA A 141 -18.22 -1.32 -20.83
N ARG A 142 -18.33 -0.24 -21.64
CA ARG A 142 -19.44 -0.05 -22.58
C ARG A 142 -19.41 -1.07 -23.72
N ALA A 143 -18.24 -1.45 -24.22
CA ALA A 143 -18.12 -2.51 -25.21
C ALA A 143 -18.58 -3.86 -24.65
N ALA A 144 -18.21 -4.19 -23.40
CA ALA A 144 -18.68 -5.39 -22.72
C ALA A 144 -20.21 -5.41 -22.55
N GLU A 145 -20.81 -4.30 -22.12
CA GLU A 145 -22.27 -4.18 -21.93
C GLU A 145 -23.06 -4.31 -23.25
N LYS A 146 -22.49 -3.83 -24.37
CA LYS A 146 -23.12 -4.00 -25.70
C LYS A 146 -23.17 -5.46 -26.14
N ILE A 147 -22.19 -6.27 -25.76
CA ILE A 147 -22.09 -7.68 -26.12
C ILE A 147 -22.95 -8.53 -25.17
N ASP A 148 -22.86 -8.28 -23.86
CA ASP A 148 -23.67 -8.95 -22.84
C ASP A 148 -24.33 -7.93 -21.89
N PRO A 149 -25.57 -7.50 -22.20
CA PRO A 149 -26.33 -6.56 -21.38
C PRO A 149 -26.80 -7.13 -20.04
N GLN A 150 -26.79 -8.45 -19.84
CA GLN A 150 -27.30 -9.08 -18.62
C GLN A 150 -26.27 -9.06 -17.47
N ARG A 151 -25.01 -8.72 -17.78
CA ARG A 151 -23.92 -8.69 -16.80
C ARG A 151 -23.97 -7.41 -15.96
N ILE A 152 -24.74 -7.46 -14.87
CA ILE A 152 -24.99 -6.36 -13.89
C ILE A 152 -23.70 -5.63 -13.45
N ARG A 153 -22.58 -6.35 -13.38
CA ARG A 153 -21.26 -5.82 -12.98
C ARG A 153 -20.77 -4.66 -13.86
N ASN A 154 -21.04 -4.71 -15.17
CA ASN A 154 -20.58 -3.69 -16.11
C ASN A 154 -21.40 -2.39 -15.99
N GLY A 155 -22.72 -2.50 -15.80
CA GLY A 155 -23.59 -1.33 -15.61
C GLY A 155 -23.27 -0.54 -14.34
N TRP A 156 -22.93 -1.20 -13.23
CA TRP A 156 -22.46 -0.51 -12.01
C TRP A 156 -21.11 0.19 -12.24
N ARG A 157 -20.19 -0.48 -12.94
CA ARG A 157 -18.85 0.05 -13.23
C ARG A 157 -18.89 1.29 -14.12
N ILE A 158 -19.72 1.30 -15.15
CA ILE A 158 -19.91 2.46 -16.05
C ILE A 158 -20.35 3.68 -15.23
N LYS A 159 -21.38 3.53 -14.39
CA LYS A 159 -21.86 4.60 -13.50
C LYS A 159 -20.77 5.12 -12.57
N HIS A 160 -19.97 4.21 -12.01
CA HIS A 160 -18.85 4.57 -11.13
C HIS A 160 -17.78 5.37 -11.87
N LEU A 161 -17.31 4.87 -13.02
CA LEU A 161 -16.30 5.51 -13.85
C LEU A 161 -16.75 6.88 -14.38
N GLU A 162 -18.02 7.01 -14.77
CA GLU A 162 -18.60 8.29 -15.20
C GLU A 162 -18.65 9.32 -14.08
N LYS A 163 -19.07 8.90 -12.87
CA LYS A 163 -19.07 9.77 -11.70
C LYS A 163 -17.67 10.28 -11.41
N ASP A 164 -16.68 9.41 -11.44
CA ASP A 164 -15.27 9.73 -11.20
C ASP A 164 -14.67 10.68 -12.24
N LEU A 165 -14.95 10.44 -13.52
CA LEU A 165 -14.56 11.33 -14.62
C LEU A 165 -15.23 12.70 -14.47
N SER A 166 -16.52 12.75 -14.13
CA SER A 166 -17.24 14.01 -13.92
C SER A 166 -16.75 14.80 -12.70
N ALA A 167 -16.32 14.09 -11.64
CA ALA A 167 -15.75 14.70 -10.44
C ALA A 167 -14.36 15.27 -10.73
N SER A 168 -13.53 14.52 -11.47
CA SER A 168 -12.21 14.96 -11.92
C SER A 168 -12.31 16.20 -12.82
N ALA A 169 -13.24 16.19 -13.79
CA ALA A 169 -13.47 17.32 -14.67
C ALA A 169 -13.98 18.58 -13.92
N ARG A 170 -14.85 18.40 -12.91
CA ARG A 170 -15.33 19.50 -12.06
C ARG A 170 -14.25 20.08 -11.16
N GLY A 171 -13.41 19.23 -10.56
CA GLY A 171 -12.25 19.67 -9.77
C GLY A 171 -11.26 20.48 -10.61
N GLN A 172 -11.01 20.04 -11.84
CA GLN A 172 -10.09 20.71 -12.76
C GLN A 172 -10.63 22.06 -13.28
N ARG A 173 -11.95 22.22 -13.38
CA ARG A 173 -12.60 23.51 -13.68
C ARG A 173 -12.57 24.48 -12.50
N ARG A 174 -12.72 24.00 -11.26
CA ARG A 174 -12.65 24.85 -10.06
C ARG A 174 -11.24 25.36 -9.76
N GLY A 175 -10.19 24.59 -10.06
CA GLY A 175 -8.79 25.03 -9.91
C GLY A 175 -8.28 25.97 -11.01
N LYS A 176 -9.10 26.27 -12.02
CA LYS A 176 -8.80 27.16 -13.15
C LYS A 176 -9.69 28.41 -13.20
N ALA A 177 -10.58 28.61 -12.22
CA ALA A 177 -11.30 29.86 -12.08
C ALA A 177 -10.32 30.93 -11.56
N PRO A 178 -10.16 32.07 -12.26
CA PRO A 178 -9.30 33.17 -11.84
C PRO A 178 -9.81 33.84 -10.55
#